data_AF-A0A4P8W7D6-F1
#
_entry.id   AF-A0A4P8W7D6-F1
#
_cell.length_a   1.000
_cell.length_b   1.000
_cell.length_c   1.000
_cell.angle_alpha   90.00
_cell.angle_beta   90.00
_cell.angle_gamma   90.00
#
_symmetry.space_group_name_H-M   'P 1'
#
loop_
_entity.id
_entity.type
_entity.pdbx_description
1 polymer ?
#
loop_
_entity_poly.entity_id
_entity_poly.type
_entity_poly.pdbx_seq_one_letter_code
_entity_poly.pdbx_strand_id
1 'polypeptide(L)'
;FVALLVFDPFVELFITLCIVVNTLFMALDHHDIDKDMDRALKSGNYFFTATFAIEATLKLIAMSPKFYFQEGWNIFDFIIVALSLLELGLENVQGLSVLRSFRLLKVFKLAKSWPTLNLLISIMGQTVGALGNLIFVFCIIIFIFAVMGMQLFGKNYTDNVDRFMDKELPR
;
A
#
# COMPACT_ATOMS: atom_id res chain seq x y z
N PHE A 1 1.13 -25.92 -21.28
CA PHE A 1 1.63 -26.44 -19.98
C PHE A 1 1.71 -25.37 -18.92
N VAL A 2 2.48 -24.28 -19.10
CA VAL A 2 2.60 -23.20 -18.09
C VAL A 2 1.24 -22.55 -17.77
N ALA A 3 0.40 -22.28 -18.77
CA ALA A 3 -0.94 -21.76 -18.55
C ALA A 3 -1.81 -22.68 -17.68
N LEU A 4 -1.80 -23.99 -17.93
CA LEU A 4 -2.58 -24.96 -17.15
C LEU A 4 -2.16 -25.00 -15.67
N LEU A 5 -0.86 -24.83 -15.40
CA LEU A 5 -0.33 -24.80 -14.03
C LEU A 5 -0.68 -23.48 -13.31
N VAL A 6 -0.69 -22.36 -14.03
CA VAL A 6 -1.01 -21.04 -13.46
C VAL A 6 -2.50 -20.89 -13.12
N PHE A 7 -3.39 -21.49 -13.92
CA PHE A 7 -4.84 -21.47 -13.67
C PHE A 7 -5.31 -22.55 -12.68
N ASP A 8 -4.38 -23.28 -12.07
CA ASP A 8 -4.74 -24.33 -11.14
C ASP A 8 -5.24 -23.75 -9.80
N PRO A 9 -6.42 -24.15 -9.31
CA PRO A 9 -6.97 -23.69 -8.03
C PRO A 9 -6.04 -23.90 -6.84
N PHE A 10 -5.19 -24.93 -6.88
CA PHE A 10 -4.21 -25.20 -5.83
C PHE A 10 -3.10 -24.15 -5.79
N VAL A 11 -2.68 -23.63 -6.94
CA VAL A 11 -1.68 -22.55 -7.02
C VAL A 11 -2.29 -21.25 -6.49
N GLU A 12 -3.52 -20.91 -6.86
CA GLU A 12 -4.19 -19.74 -6.31
C GLU A 12 -4.38 -19.84 -4.79
N LEU A 13 -4.76 -21.02 -4.27
CA LEU A 13 -4.88 -21.27 -2.83
C LEU A 13 -3.52 -21.11 -2.12
N PHE A 14 -2.44 -21.64 -2.70
CA PHE A 14 -1.09 -21.53 -2.14
C PHE A 14 -0.62 -20.07 -2.04
N ILE A 15 -0.88 -19.26 -3.07
CA ILE A 15 -0.55 -17.83 -3.07
C ILE A 15 -1.36 -17.10 -2.01
N THR A 16 -2.66 -17.36 -1.90
CA THR A 16 -3.50 -16.77 -0.86
C THR A 16 -3.02 -17.13 0.53
N LEU A 17 -2.62 -18.38 0.77
CA LEU A 17 -2.03 -18.80 2.03
C LEU A 17 -0.70 -18.07 2.30
N CYS A 18 0.17 -17.92 1.31
CA CYS A 18 1.40 -17.14 1.43
C CYS A 18 1.12 -15.68 1.80
N ILE A 19 0.08 -15.05 1.24
CA ILE A 19 -0.31 -13.67 1.59
C ILE A 19 -0.74 -13.59 3.06
N VAL A 20 -1.58 -14.52 3.52
CA VAL A 20 -2.04 -14.55 4.91
C VAL A 20 -0.86 -14.73 5.86
N VAL A 21 0.04 -15.69 5.60
CA VAL A 21 1.22 -15.91 6.43
C VAL A 21 2.14 -14.70 6.41
N ASN A 22 2.39 -14.08 5.24
CA ASN A 22 3.20 -12.87 5.15
C ASN A 22 2.59 -11.71 5.97
N THR A 23 1.27 -11.57 5.95
CA THR A 23 0.54 -10.57 6.73
C THR A 23 0.68 -10.83 8.23
N LEU A 24 0.60 -12.09 8.66
CA LEU A 24 0.84 -12.47 10.06
C LEU A 24 2.28 -12.14 10.48
N PHE A 25 3.27 -12.41 9.64
CA PHE A 25 4.67 -12.03 9.91
C PHE A 25 4.81 -10.51 10.09
N MET A 26 4.13 -9.71 9.27
CA MET A 26 4.12 -8.24 9.46
C MET A 26 3.42 -7.83 10.76
N ALA A 27 2.37 -8.53 11.16
CA ALA A 27 1.64 -8.23 12.41
C ALA A 27 2.42 -8.62 13.67
N LEU A 28 3.35 -9.57 13.56
CA LEU A 28 4.25 -9.98 14.65
C LEU A 28 5.42 -9.01 14.86
N ASP A 29 5.67 -8.10 13.91
CA ASP A 29 6.72 -7.09 14.00
C ASP A 29 6.40 -6.07 15.12
N HIS A 30 7.15 -6.11 16.22
CA HIS A 30 6.96 -5.23 17.37
C HIS A 30 8.27 -4.56 17.80
N HIS A 31 8.15 -3.44 18.51
CA HIS A 31 9.31 -2.78 19.11
C HIS A 31 9.87 -3.71 20.20
N ASP A 32 11.20 -3.95 20.20
CA ASP A 32 11.90 -4.92 21.08
C ASP A 32 11.84 -6.41 20.65
N ILE A 33 12.04 -6.68 19.35
CA ILE A 33 12.17 -8.05 18.83
C ILE A 33 13.58 -8.62 19.07
N ASP A 34 13.63 -9.90 19.46
CA ASP A 34 14.89 -10.65 19.55
C ASP A 34 15.59 -10.76 18.18
N LYS A 35 16.92 -10.72 18.17
CA LYS A 35 17.73 -10.73 16.94
C LYS A 35 17.46 -11.95 16.05
N ASP A 36 17.13 -13.09 16.63
CA ASP A 36 16.84 -14.29 15.85
C ASP A 36 15.45 -14.20 15.19
N MET A 37 14.47 -13.57 15.84
CA MET A 37 13.15 -13.32 15.28
C MET A 37 13.17 -12.23 14.20
N ASP A 38 13.98 -11.17 14.34
CA ASP A 38 14.20 -10.17 13.27
C ASP A 38 14.78 -10.82 12.00
N ARG A 39 15.78 -11.71 12.15
CA ARG A 39 16.34 -12.45 11.00
C ARG A 39 15.30 -13.36 10.36
N ALA A 40 14.48 -14.05 11.15
CA ALA A 40 13.41 -14.90 10.64
C ALA A 40 12.36 -14.09 9.85
N LEU A 41 11.95 -12.93 10.36
CA LEU A 41 11.01 -12.03 9.69
C LEU A 41 11.57 -11.48 8.38
N LYS A 42 12.85 -11.08 8.36
CA LYS A 42 13.54 -10.64 7.13
C LYS A 42 13.66 -11.75 6.10
N SER A 43 14.10 -12.94 6.52
CA SER A 43 14.21 -14.10 5.64
C SER A 43 12.85 -14.50 5.05
N GLY A 44 11.79 -14.48 5.88
CA GLY A 44 10.42 -14.70 5.44
C GLY A 44 9.96 -13.67 4.41
N ASN A 45 10.18 -12.38 4.65
CA ASN A 45 9.81 -11.32 3.69
C ASN A 45 10.51 -11.46 2.33
N TYR A 46 11.77 -11.88 2.33
CA TYR A 46 12.51 -12.19 1.10
C TYR A 46 11.87 -13.37 0.36
N PHE A 47 11.57 -14.46 1.07
CA PHE A 47 10.92 -15.65 0.52
C PHE A 47 9.54 -15.36 -0.08
N PHE A 48 8.68 -14.62 0.63
CA PHE A 48 7.34 -14.26 0.12
C PHE A 48 7.44 -13.36 -1.11
N THR A 49 8.36 -12.39 -1.09
CA THR A 49 8.57 -11.50 -2.24
C THR A 49 9.07 -12.27 -3.47
N ALA A 50 10.01 -13.20 -3.31
CA ALA A 50 10.47 -14.06 -4.39
C ALA A 50 9.33 -14.94 -4.94
N THR A 51 8.50 -15.51 -4.06
CA THR A 51 7.35 -16.34 -4.45
C THR A 51 6.35 -15.56 -5.30
N PHE A 52 5.97 -14.34 -4.87
CA PHE A 52 5.07 -13.48 -5.65
C PHE A 52 5.70 -12.99 -6.96
N ALA A 53 7.01 -12.74 -6.98
CA ALA A 53 7.71 -12.35 -8.21
C ALA A 53 7.72 -13.48 -9.25
N ILE A 54 7.96 -14.72 -8.82
CA ILE A 54 7.91 -15.90 -9.69
C ILE A 54 6.47 -16.11 -10.21
N GLU A 55 5.47 -16.02 -9.35
CA GLU A 55 4.05 -16.12 -9.72
C GLU A 55 3.67 -15.11 -10.81
N ALA A 56 3.97 -13.83 -10.60
CA ALA A 56 3.65 -12.78 -11.56
C ALA A 56 4.41 -12.95 -12.89
N THR A 57 5.67 -13.38 -12.83
CA THR A 57 6.47 -13.68 -14.04
C THR A 57 5.88 -14.86 -14.82
N LEU A 58 5.46 -15.92 -14.12
CA LEU A 58 4.80 -17.07 -14.74
C LEU A 58 3.46 -16.68 -15.39
N LYS A 59 2.66 -15.83 -14.73
CA LYS A 59 1.41 -15.29 -15.29
C LYS A 59 1.67 -14.44 -16.54
N LEU A 60 2.70 -13.58 -16.53
CA LEU A 60 3.09 -12.76 -17.68
C LEU A 60 3.59 -13.58 -18.88
N ILE A 61 4.20 -14.74 -18.64
CA ILE A 61 4.63 -15.65 -19.72
C ILE A 61 3.44 -16.48 -20.22
N ALA A 62 2.54 -16.89 -19.32
CA ALA A 62 1.36 -17.69 -19.65
C ALA A 62 0.28 -16.90 -20.39
N MET A 63 0.01 -15.65 -19.98
CA MET A 63 -0.89 -14.73 -20.65
C MET A 63 -0.06 -13.75 -21.47
N SER A 64 -0.30 -13.66 -22.78
CA SER A 64 0.33 -12.63 -23.62
C SER A 64 0.16 -11.24 -22.97
N PRO A 65 1.20 -10.35 -22.98
CA PRO A 65 1.20 -9.10 -22.21
C PRO A 65 -0.04 -8.23 -22.44
N LYS A 66 -0.58 -8.23 -23.67
CA LYS A 66 -1.78 -7.49 -24.02
C LYS A 66 -3.03 -7.94 -23.24
N PHE A 67 -3.16 -9.23 -22.93
CA PHE A 67 -4.29 -9.75 -22.15
C PHE A 67 -4.06 -9.56 -20.64
N TYR A 68 -2.81 -9.66 -20.19
CA TYR A 68 -2.47 -9.46 -18.78
C TYR A 68 -2.82 -8.03 -18.30
N PHE A 69 -2.54 -7.00 -19.11
CA PHE A 69 -2.84 -5.60 -18.77
C PHE A 69 -4.30 -5.18 -19.01
N GLN A 70 -5.18 -6.07 -19.43
CA GLN A 70 -6.62 -5.77 -19.50
C GLN A 70 -7.34 -6.11 -18.19
N GLU A 71 -6.80 -7.04 -17.41
CA GLU A 71 -7.40 -7.47 -16.15
C GLU A 71 -6.82 -6.64 -14.99
N GLY A 72 -7.65 -5.77 -14.40
CA GLY A 72 -7.22 -4.84 -13.34
C GLY A 72 -6.54 -5.51 -12.14
N TRP A 73 -6.96 -6.73 -11.77
CA TRP A 73 -6.34 -7.51 -10.69
C TRP A 73 -4.91 -7.96 -11.02
N ASN A 74 -4.64 -8.30 -12.27
CA ASN A 74 -3.29 -8.66 -12.72
C ASN A 74 -2.37 -7.44 -12.75
N ILE A 75 -2.89 -6.27 -13.17
CA ILE A 75 -2.14 -5.01 -13.09
C ILE A 75 -1.78 -4.69 -11.64
N PHE A 76 -2.75 -4.82 -10.73
CA PHE A 76 -2.51 -4.58 -9.30
C PHE A 76 -1.43 -5.52 -8.76
N ASP A 77 -1.55 -6.83 -9.03
CA ASP A 77 -0.54 -7.83 -8.67
C ASP A 77 0.87 -7.45 -9.15
N PHE A 78 1.00 -7.06 -10.43
CA PHE A 78 2.27 -6.63 -11.00
C PHE A 78 2.86 -5.39 -10.30
N ILE A 79 2.02 -4.39 -9.97
CA ILE A 79 2.47 -3.21 -9.23
C ILE A 79 3.01 -3.60 -7.84
N ILE A 80 2.31 -4.49 -7.13
CA ILE A 80 2.76 -4.95 -5.81
C ILE A 80 4.11 -5.67 -5.91
N VAL A 81 4.29 -6.53 -6.91
CA VAL A 81 5.54 -7.24 -7.15
C VAL A 81 6.66 -6.26 -7.51
N ALA A 82 6.40 -5.29 -8.39
CA ALA A 82 7.37 -4.28 -8.78
C ALA A 82 7.81 -3.42 -7.59
N LEU A 83 6.88 -2.96 -6.76
CA LEU A 83 7.18 -2.22 -5.53
C LEU A 83 7.99 -3.05 -4.54
N SER A 84 7.69 -4.35 -4.41
CA SER A 84 8.42 -5.25 -3.49
C SER A 84 9.85 -5.52 -3.97
N LEU A 85 10.07 -5.62 -5.29
CA LEU A 85 11.42 -5.74 -5.86
C LEU A 85 12.21 -4.43 -5.69
N LEU A 86 11.55 -3.29 -5.85
CA LEU A 86 12.15 -1.98 -5.64
C LEU A 86 12.54 -1.79 -4.15
N GLU A 87 11.69 -2.22 -3.23
CA GLU A 87 12.00 -2.24 -1.79
C GLU A 87 13.28 -3.04 -1.50
N LEU A 88 13.39 -4.27 -2.03
CA LEU A 88 14.59 -5.10 -1.86
C LEU A 88 15.83 -4.49 -2.50
N GLY A 89 15.70 -3.91 -3.69
CA GLY A 89 16.82 -3.27 -4.40
C GLY A 89 17.33 -2.00 -3.72
N LEU A 90 16.47 -1.33 -2.94
CA LEU A 90 16.79 -0.07 -2.25
C LEU A 90 16.92 -0.23 -0.73
N GLU A 91 17.03 -1.45 -0.21
CA GLU A 91 17.12 -1.71 1.24
C GLU A 91 18.33 -1.02 1.90
N ASN A 92 19.38 -0.74 1.13
CA ASN A 92 20.61 -0.06 1.59
C ASN A 92 20.50 1.48 1.64
N VAL A 93 19.42 2.08 1.14
CA VAL A 93 19.26 3.54 1.09
C VAL A 93 18.48 4.04 2.31
N GLN A 94 19.16 4.74 3.23
CA GLN A 94 18.51 5.42 4.34
C GLN A 94 17.58 6.54 3.83
N GLY A 95 16.32 6.53 4.27
CA GLY A 95 15.30 7.53 3.90
C GLY A 95 14.07 6.96 3.19
N LEU A 96 14.14 5.71 2.73
CA LEU A 96 13.03 5.04 2.04
C LEU A 96 12.18 4.16 2.97
N SER A 97 12.05 4.53 4.24
CA SER A 97 11.18 3.82 5.20
C SER A 97 9.72 3.76 4.74
N VAL A 98 9.27 4.68 3.87
CA VAL A 98 7.93 4.64 3.27
C VAL A 98 7.76 3.44 2.34
N LEU A 99 8.81 3.01 1.62
CA LEU A 99 8.74 1.82 0.77
C LEU A 99 8.44 0.57 1.59
N ARG A 100 8.94 0.54 2.83
CA ARG A 100 8.63 -0.50 3.78
C ARG A 100 7.13 -0.60 4.02
N SER A 101 6.41 0.52 4.12
CA SER A 101 4.95 0.53 4.35
C SER A 101 4.16 -0.03 3.17
N PHE A 102 4.69 0.03 1.94
CA PHE A 102 4.02 -0.55 0.77
C PHE A 102 3.86 -2.07 0.84
N ARG A 103 4.62 -2.78 1.68
CA ARG A 103 4.38 -4.21 1.94
C ARG A 103 2.96 -4.51 2.41
N LEU A 104 2.31 -3.58 3.12
CA LEU A 104 0.92 -3.71 3.57
C LEU A 104 -0.06 -3.79 2.40
N LEU A 105 0.32 -3.26 1.23
CA LEU A 105 -0.49 -3.38 0.02
C LEU A 105 -0.67 -4.85 -0.41
N LYS A 106 0.23 -5.76 -0.03
CA LYS A 106 0.11 -7.20 -0.30
C LYS A 106 -1.16 -7.80 0.28
N VAL A 107 -1.66 -7.26 1.40
CA VAL A 107 -2.92 -7.71 2.03
C VAL A 107 -4.12 -7.52 1.09
N PHE A 108 -4.10 -6.48 0.26
CA PHE A 108 -5.17 -6.24 -0.71
C PHE A 108 -5.25 -7.33 -1.80
N LYS A 109 -4.20 -8.11 -2.02
CA LYS A 109 -4.27 -9.27 -2.93
C LYS A 109 -5.33 -10.29 -2.47
N LEU A 110 -5.65 -10.35 -1.16
CA LEU A 110 -6.74 -11.18 -0.63
C LEU A 110 -8.11 -10.82 -1.22
N ALA A 111 -8.29 -9.59 -1.70
CA ALA A 111 -9.53 -9.18 -2.32
C ALA A 111 -9.83 -9.96 -3.60
N LYS A 112 -8.81 -10.50 -4.31
CA LYS A 112 -9.05 -11.38 -5.46
C LYS A 112 -9.80 -12.66 -5.06
N SER A 113 -9.46 -13.24 -3.90
CA SER A 113 -10.02 -14.51 -3.42
C SER A 113 -11.22 -14.35 -2.49
N TRP A 114 -11.42 -13.18 -1.88
CA TRP A 114 -12.50 -12.92 -0.92
C TRP A 114 -13.60 -12.05 -1.56
N PRO A 115 -14.75 -12.64 -1.94
CA PRO A 115 -15.81 -11.93 -2.66
C PRO A 115 -16.34 -10.70 -1.92
N THR A 116 -16.47 -10.79 -0.60
CA THR A 116 -16.93 -9.67 0.25
C THR A 116 -15.96 -8.50 0.21
N LEU A 117 -14.64 -8.77 0.28
CA LEU A 117 -13.62 -7.72 0.23
C LEU A 117 -13.57 -7.05 -1.15
N ASN A 118 -13.67 -7.85 -2.22
CA ASN A 118 -13.79 -7.35 -3.59
C ASN A 118 -15.00 -6.42 -3.74
N LEU A 119 -16.16 -6.86 -3.25
CA LEU A 119 -17.40 -6.07 -3.29
C LEU A 119 -17.23 -4.74 -2.55
N LEU A 120 -16.65 -4.75 -1.34
CA LEU A 120 -16.40 -3.53 -0.57
C LEU A 120 -15.52 -2.55 -1.35
N ILE A 121 -14.40 -3.01 -1.92
CA ILE A 121 -13.49 -2.18 -2.72
C ILE A 121 -14.21 -1.62 -3.95
N SER A 122 -15.03 -2.44 -4.62
CA SER A 122 -15.81 -2.03 -5.78
C SER A 122 -16.81 -0.91 -5.44
N ILE A 123 -17.56 -1.08 -4.34
CA ILE A 123 -18.50 -0.07 -3.84
C ILE A 123 -17.74 1.22 -3.47
N MET A 124 -16.61 1.10 -2.78
CA MET A 124 -15.78 2.26 -2.43
C MET A 124 -15.35 3.02 -3.69
N GLY A 125 -14.84 2.32 -4.72
CA GLY A 125 -14.47 2.94 -5.98
C GLY A 125 -15.63 3.67 -6.68
N GLN A 126 -16.82 3.06 -6.71
CA GLN A 126 -18.01 3.68 -7.28
C GLN A 126 -18.46 4.92 -6.49
N THR A 127 -18.46 4.84 -5.16
CA THR A 127 -18.82 5.98 -4.30
C THR A 127 -17.84 7.14 -4.42
N VAL A 128 -16.53 6.88 -4.58
CA VAL A 128 -15.54 7.93 -4.83
C VAL A 128 -15.80 8.63 -6.16
N GLY A 129 -16.17 7.87 -7.20
CA GLY A 129 -16.57 8.46 -8.49
C GLY A 129 -17.82 9.32 -8.38
N ALA A 130 -18.84 8.85 -7.67
CA ALA A 130 -20.09 9.59 -7.47
C ALA A 130 -19.94 10.84 -6.57
N LEU A 131 -19.08 10.76 -5.55
CA LEU A 131 -18.81 11.84 -4.61
C LEU A 131 -17.64 12.74 -5.03
N GLY A 132 -16.99 12.47 -6.16
CA GLY A 132 -15.78 13.18 -6.59
C GLY A 132 -15.99 14.70 -6.68
N ASN A 133 -17.13 15.14 -7.23
CA ASN A 133 -17.47 16.57 -7.29
C ASN A 133 -17.67 17.17 -5.90
N LEU A 134 -18.27 16.43 -4.97
CA LEU A 134 -18.48 16.89 -3.60
C LEU A 134 -17.13 17.04 -2.87
N ILE A 135 -16.27 16.03 -2.97
CA ILE A 135 -14.91 16.06 -2.39
C ILE A 135 -14.12 17.25 -2.96
N PHE A 136 -14.22 17.49 -4.27
CA PHE A 136 -13.53 18.60 -4.91
C PHE A 136 -14.01 19.96 -4.40
N VAL A 137 -15.32 20.18 -4.30
CA VAL A 137 -15.88 21.41 -3.73
C VAL A 137 -15.48 21.57 -2.26
N PHE A 138 -15.52 20.49 -1.48
CA PHE A 138 -15.10 20.50 -0.08
C PHE A 138 -13.63 20.92 0.08
N CYS A 139 -12.73 20.41 -0.76
CA CYS A 139 -11.34 20.84 -0.81
C CYS A 139 -11.18 22.33 -1.13
N ILE A 140 -11.98 22.87 -2.06
CA ILE A 140 -11.97 24.31 -2.39
C ILE A 140 -12.40 25.15 -1.18
N ILE A 141 -13.46 24.73 -0.48
CA ILE A 141 -13.95 25.45 0.71
C ILE A 141 -12.87 25.48 1.79
N ILE A 142 -12.24 24.34 2.08
CA ILE A 142 -11.12 24.26 3.03
C ILE A 142 -9.99 25.20 2.60
N PHE A 143 -9.63 25.19 1.31
CA PHE A 143 -8.56 26.04 0.79
C PHE A 143 -8.87 27.54 0.96
N ILE A 144 -10.09 27.98 0.64
CA ILE A 144 -10.51 29.38 0.81
C ILE A 144 -10.43 29.78 2.28
N PHE A 145 -10.96 28.97 3.20
CA PHE A 145 -10.88 29.26 4.63
C PHE A 145 -9.44 29.24 5.16
N ALA A 146 -8.58 28.35 4.67
CA ALA A 146 -7.17 28.32 5.04
C ALA A 146 -6.45 29.62 4.62
N VAL A 147 -6.68 30.10 3.39
CA VAL A 147 -6.09 31.35 2.89
C VAL A 147 -6.64 32.57 3.64
N MET A 148 -7.96 32.64 3.85
CA MET A 148 -8.56 33.73 4.63
C MET A 148 -8.04 33.75 6.07
N GLY A 149 -7.94 32.59 6.73
CA GLY A 149 -7.41 32.46 8.07
C GLY A 149 -5.95 32.92 8.16
N MET A 150 -5.11 32.56 7.19
CA MET A 150 -3.73 33.02 7.11
C MET A 150 -3.64 34.55 6.93
N GLN A 151 -4.47 35.13 6.06
CA GLN A 151 -4.44 36.58 5.83
C GLN A 151 -4.95 37.37 7.04
N LEU A 152 -5.99 36.88 7.72
CA LEU A 152 -6.62 37.58 8.83
C LEU A 152 -5.83 37.43 10.14
N PHE A 153 -5.34 36.22 10.42
CA PHE A 153 -4.74 35.89 11.72
C PHE A 153 -3.22 35.68 11.66
N GLY A 154 -2.63 35.43 10.49
CA GLY A 154 -1.20 35.08 10.37
C GLY A 154 -0.26 36.11 11.02
N LYS A 155 -0.45 37.41 10.74
CA LYS A 155 0.34 38.48 11.36
C LYS A 155 0.10 38.61 12.85
N ASN A 156 -1.14 38.43 13.30
CA ASN A 156 -1.46 38.55 14.72
C ASN A 156 -0.77 37.46 15.56
N TYR A 157 -0.62 36.25 15.01
CA TYR A 157 0.10 35.15 15.64
C TYR A 157 1.61 35.38 15.71
N THR A 158 2.22 36.02 14.70
CA THR A 158 3.67 36.33 14.69
C THR A 158 4.03 37.56 15.52
N ASP A 159 3.15 38.57 15.55
CA ASP A 159 3.45 39.85 16.21
C ASP A 159 3.17 39.80 17.72
N ASN A 160 2.33 38.85 18.18
CA ASN A 160 1.98 38.67 19.60
C ASN A 160 2.45 37.33 20.16
N VAL A 161 3.59 36.82 19.70
CA VAL A 161 4.14 35.54 20.16
C VAL A 161 4.38 35.54 21.67
N ASP A 162 4.71 36.70 22.26
CA ASP A 162 4.93 36.87 23.70
C ASP A 162 3.69 36.58 24.58
N ARG A 163 2.48 36.51 23.98
CA ARG A 163 1.25 36.15 24.70
C ARG A 163 1.09 34.64 24.89
N PHE A 164 1.88 33.81 24.20
CA PHE A 164 1.88 32.37 24.39
C PHE A 164 2.75 31.97 25.59
N MET A 165 2.37 30.89 26.29
CA MET A 165 3.07 30.44 27.52
C MET A 165 4.56 30.20 27.31
N ASP A 166 4.92 29.58 26.19
CA ASP A 166 6.31 29.24 25.84
C ASP A 166 7.00 30.34 25.01
N LYS A 167 6.29 31.44 24.69
CA LYS A 167 6.75 32.51 23.77
C LYS A 167 7.28 31.98 22.43
N GLU A 168 6.70 30.88 21.99
CA GLU A 168 6.96 30.25 20.70
C GLU A 168 5.63 30.04 19.96
N LEU A 169 5.70 29.88 18.64
CA LEU A 169 4.54 29.58 17.83
C LEU A 169 4.00 28.18 18.17
N PRO A 170 2.70 28.04 18.48
CA PRO A 170 2.11 26.73 18.73
C PRO A 170 2.12 25.86 17.46
N ARG A 171 2.21 24.53 17.66
CA ARG A 171 2.22 23.52 16.58
C ARG A 171 0.85 23.33 15.93
#